data_AF-A0A084JXY5-F1
#
_entry.id   AF-A0A084JXY5-F1
#
_cell.length_a   1.000
_cell.length_b   1.000
_cell.length_c   1.000
_cell.angle_alpha   90.00
_cell.angle_beta   90.00
_cell.angle_gamma   90.00
#
_symmetry.space_group_name_H-M   'P 1'
#
loop_
_entity.id
_entity.type
_entity.pdbx_description
1 polymer ?
#
loop_
_entity_poly.entity_id
_entity_poly.type
_entity_poly.pdbx_seq_one_letter_code
_entity_poly.pdbx_strand_id
1 'polypeptide(L)'
;MFLYRCSIEDDQREYNLIFSNESNVPVTLEFYGVNASISVLLDSFVVASNSSFNCDYVAEGFMSLLGCPEIDGIERGNKIIIKFKDNLGYDCIVIGDNTKCFSGDRNLFAGSTIAWQQDGNNYTFTITQQDFDNAFDLP
;
A
#
# COMPACT_ATOMS: atom_id res chain seq x y z
N MET A 1 1.58 -31.74 -39.15
CA MET A 1 1.70 -30.29 -39.36
C MET A 1 1.63 -29.65 -37.99
N PHE A 2 2.75 -29.08 -37.54
CA PHE A 2 2.94 -28.49 -36.21
C PHE A 2 2.19 -27.15 -36.10
N LEU A 3 1.50 -26.98 -34.95
CA LEU A 3 1.27 -25.75 -34.14
C LEU A 3 0.61 -24.55 -34.84
N TYR A 4 -0.38 -23.88 -34.25
CA TYR A 4 -0.27 -23.09 -33.03
C TYR A 4 -1.54 -23.20 -32.17
N ARG A 5 -1.42 -23.76 -30.96
CA ARG A 5 -2.20 -23.25 -29.83
C ARG A 5 -1.51 -21.95 -29.42
N CYS A 6 -2.15 -20.81 -29.65
CA CYS A 6 -1.92 -19.66 -28.77
C CYS A 6 -2.58 -20.03 -27.44
N SER A 7 -1.78 -20.35 -26.45
CA SER A 7 -2.22 -20.26 -25.06
C SER A 7 -1.08 -19.66 -24.26
N ILE A 8 -1.08 -18.33 -24.19
CA ILE A 8 -0.56 -17.65 -23.02
C ILE A 8 -1.76 -16.82 -22.57
N GLU A 9 -2.60 -17.42 -21.72
CA GLU A 9 -3.45 -16.64 -20.84
C GLU A 9 -2.51 -15.81 -19.97
N ASP A 10 -2.82 -14.52 -19.83
CA ASP A 10 -2.04 -13.55 -19.03
C ASP A 10 -1.74 -14.12 -17.65
N ASP A 11 -0.47 -14.03 -17.19
CA ASP A 11 -0.01 -14.43 -15.84
C ASP A 11 -0.49 -13.43 -14.76
N GLN A 12 -1.77 -13.03 -14.84
CA GLN A 12 -2.42 -12.14 -13.90
C GLN A 12 -2.89 -12.91 -12.67
N ARG A 13 -2.67 -12.31 -11.51
CA ARG A 13 -3.04 -12.85 -10.20
C ARG A 13 -3.99 -11.90 -9.49
N GLU A 14 -4.99 -12.45 -8.84
CA GLU A 14 -5.88 -11.74 -7.93
C GLU A 14 -5.22 -11.65 -6.56
N TYR A 15 -5.13 -10.44 -6.01
CA TYR A 15 -4.52 -10.12 -4.73
C TYR A 15 -5.56 -9.51 -3.79
N ASN A 16 -5.69 -10.08 -2.58
CA ASN A 16 -6.58 -9.58 -1.54
C ASN A 16 -5.75 -8.90 -0.46
N LEU A 17 -5.92 -7.61 -0.26
CA LEU A 17 -5.15 -6.81 0.70
C LEU A 17 -6.01 -6.37 1.87
N ILE A 18 -5.43 -6.51 3.06
CA ILE A 18 -6.03 -6.06 4.31
C ILE A 18 -5.03 -5.12 4.98
N PHE A 19 -5.42 -3.87 5.15
CA PHE A 19 -4.74 -2.95 6.04
C PHE A 19 -5.43 -2.97 7.40
N SER A 20 -4.80 -3.59 8.39
CA SER A 20 -5.34 -3.71 9.75
C SER A 20 -4.82 -2.58 10.63
N ASN A 21 -5.71 -1.83 11.28
CA ASN A 21 -5.36 -0.84 12.29
C ASN A 21 -5.66 -1.38 13.70
N GLU A 22 -4.63 -1.89 14.36
CA GLU A 22 -4.69 -2.38 15.74
C GLU A 22 -4.25 -1.32 16.77
N SER A 23 -4.06 -0.06 16.32
CA SER A 23 -3.78 1.05 17.22
C SER A 23 -5.06 1.59 17.88
N ASN A 24 -4.89 2.38 18.94
CA ASN A 24 -6.00 3.04 19.61
C ASN A 24 -6.46 4.35 18.93
N VAL A 25 -5.85 4.71 17.80
CA VAL A 25 -6.15 5.93 17.03
C VAL A 25 -6.63 5.59 15.62
N PRO A 26 -7.47 6.43 14.99
CA PRO A 26 -7.77 6.28 13.58
C PRO A 26 -6.53 6.60 12.73
N VAL A 27 -6.43 5.91 11.59
CA VAL A 27 -5.36 6.07 10.60
C VAL A 27 -5.98 6.58 9.30
N THR A 28 -5.36 7.57 8.68
CA THR A 28 -5.73 8.05 7.34
C THR A 28 -4.71 7.52 6.33
N LEU A 29 -5.20 6.82 5.32
CA LEU A 29 -4.45 6.39 4.15
C LEU A 29 -4.67 7.39 3.03
N GLU A 30 -3.62 8.05 2.58
CA GLU A 30 -3.67 8.96 1.45
C GLU A 30 -2.82 8.40 0.31
N PHE A 31 -3.44 8.28 -0.87
CA PHE A 31 -2.81 7.74 -2.07
C PHE A 31 -2.46 8.88 -3.02
N TYR A 32 -1.21 8.93 -3.46
CA TYR A 32 -0.69 10.01 -4.29
C TYR A 32 -0.08 9.50 -5.59
N GLY A 33 -0.36 10.23 -6.67
CA GLY A 33 0.35 10.12 -7.94
C GLY A 33 1.41 11.22 -8.01
N VAL A 34 2.67 10.86 -8.25
CA VAL A 34 3.78 11.82 -8.36
C VAL A 34 4.18 11.95 -9.82
N ASN A 35 4.02 13.14 -10.38
CA ASN A 35 4.48 13.50 -11.72
C ASN A 35 5.49 14.66 -11.66
N ALA A 36 6.72 14.40 -12.11
CA ALA A 36 7.82 15.34 -12.42
C ALA A 36 8.24 16.38 -11.36
N SER A 37 7.51 16.53 -10.24
CA SER A 37 7.79 17.29 -8.99
C SER A 37 6.52 17.48 -8.13
N ILE A 38 5.32 17.14 -8.62
CA ILE A 38 4.05 17.39 -7.94
C ILE A 38 3.45 16.07 -7.48
N SER A 39 3.08 16.00 -6.20
CA SER A 39 2.25 14.93 -5.64
C SER A 39 0.78 15.36 -5.71
N VAL A 40 -0.04 14.60 -6.43
CA VAL A 40 -1.49 14.81 -6.53
C VAL A 40 -2.18 13.76 -5.67
N LEU A 41 -2.99 14.19 -4.71
CA LEU A 41 -3.83 13.29 -3.93
C LEU A 41 -4.85 12.65 -4.87
N LEU A 42 -4.83 11.33 -4.95
CA LEU A 42 -5.72 10.56 -5.79
C LEU A 42 -6.93 10.08 -4.99
N ASP A 43 -6.69 9.55 -3.80
CA ASP A 43 -7.76 9.07 -2.91
C ASP A 43 -7.32 9.12 -1.44
N SER A 44 -8.29 9.09 -0.53
CA SER A 44 -8.05 9.09 0.91
C SER A 44 -9.10 8.26 1.66
N PHE A 45 -8.65 7.38 2.54
CA PHE A 45 -9.50 6.53 3.35
C PHE A 45 -9.16 6.67 4.83
N VAL A 46 -10.18 6.67 5.69
CA VAL A 46 -10.00 6.65 7.14
C VAL A 46 -10.28 5.24 7.65
N VAL A 47 -9.28 4.62 8.27
CA VAL A 47 -9.37 3.33 8.94
C VAL A 47 -9.52 3.56 10.43
N ALA A 48 -10.71 3.26 10.96
CA ALA A 48 -10.99 3.43 12.38
C ALA A 48 -10.05 2.58 13.26
N SER A 49 -9.91 2.96 14.52
CA SER A 49 -9.17 2.16 15.52
C SER A 49 -9.80 0.77 15.66
N ASN A 50 -8.96 -0.27 15.74
CA ASN A 50 -9.36 -1.68 15.82
C ASN A 50 -10.27 -2.10 14.65
N SER A 51 -9.95 -1.61 13.45
CA SER A 51 -10.70 -1.88 12.21
C SER A 51 -9.74 -2.15 11.06
N SER A 52 -10.28 -2.53 9.90
CA SER A 52 -9.49 -2.81 8.71
C SER A 52 -10.05 -2.10 7.48
N PHE A 53 -9.15 -1.80 6.54
CA PHE A 53 -9.47 -1.44 5.17
C PHE A 53 -9.09 -2.61 4.27
N ASN A 54 -10.03 -3.03 3.42
CA ASN A 54 -9.83 -4.16 2.53
C ASN A 54 -9.88 -3.65 1.09
N CYS A 55 -8.98 -4.15 0.25
CA CYS A 55 -8.96 -3.84 -1.18
C CYS A 55 -8.50 -5.09 -1.94
N ASP A 56 -9.07 -5.31 -3.12
CA ASP A 56 -8.69 -6.43 -3.98
C ASP A 56 -8.28 -5.88 -5.34
N TYR A 57 -7.27 -6.46 -5.98
CA TYR A 57 -6.84 -6.06 -7.33
C TYR A 57 -6.24 -7.21 -8.13
N VAL A 58 -6.25 -7.06 -9.45
CA VAL A 58 -5.63 -8.00 -10.40
C VAL A 58 -4.37 -7.38 -11.02
N ALA A 59 -3.24 -8.08 -10.93
CA ALA A 59 -1.97 -7.64 -11.49
C ALA A 59 -1.04 -8.82 -11.80
N GLU A 60 -0.03 -8.61 -12.65
CA GLU A 60 1.03 -9.60 -12.92
C GLU A 60 1.94 -9.86 -11.71
N GLY A 61 1.96 -8.93 -10.74
CA GLY A 61 2.79 -9.00 -9.55
C GLY A 61 2.20 -8.23 -8.38
N PHE A 62 2.70 -8.50 -7.18
CA PHE A 62 2.27 -7.81 -5.97
C PHE A 62 2.66 -6.33 -6.02
N MET A 63 1.69 -5.45 -5.83
CA MET A 63 1.85 -3.99 -5.91
C MET A 63 1.62 -3.29 -4.56
N SER A 64 1.50 -4.03 -3.46
CA SER A 64 1.14 -3.45 -2.16
C SER A 64 -0.17 -2.65 -2.25
N LEU A 65 -0.39 -1.73 -1.32
CA LEU A 65 -1.57 -0.86 -1.27
C LEU A 65 -1.72 0.03 -2.52
N LEU A 66 -0.69 0.19 -3.35
CA LEU A 66 -0.78 0.97 -4.59
C LEU A 66 -1.72 0.34 -5.62
N GLY A 67 -2.02 -0.95 -5.47
CA GLY A 67 -3.04 -1.62 -6.28
C GLY A 67 -4.48 -1.32 -5.84
N CYS A 68 -4.69 -0.75 -4.65
CA CYS A 68 -6.03 -0.55 -4.08
C CYS A 68 -6.87 0.53 -4.78
N PRO A 69 -6.33 1.71 -5.13
CA PRO A 69 -7.15 2.73 -5.74
C PRO A 69 -7.53 2.33 -7.16
N GLU A 70 -8.82 2.11 -7.44
CA GLU A 70 -9.35 2.04 -8.80
C GLU A 70 -9.33 3.44 -9.41
N ILE A 71 -8.19 3.84 -9.96
CA ILE A 71 -8.06 5.16 -10.56
C ILE A 71 -7.91 5.01 -12.07
N ASP A 72 -9.05 5.12 -12.76
CA ASP A 72 -9.11 5.17 -14.21
C ASP A 72 -8.23 6.30 -14.75
N GLY A 73 -7.29 5.93 -15.63
CA GLY A 73 -6.52 6.90 -16.43
C GLY A 73 -5.43 7.68 -15.70
N ILE A 74 -5.15 7.39 -14.43
CA ILE A 74 -3.99 7.94 -13.72
C ILE A 74 -2.92 6.85 -13.60
N GLU A 75 -1.67 7.18 -13.92
CA GLU A 75 -0.53 6.31 -13.60
C GLU A 75 -0.63 5.94 -12.13
N ARG A 76 -0.74 4.62 -11.85
CA ARG A 76 -0.92 4.07 -10.50
C ARG A 76 -0.05 4.84 -9.52
N GLY A 77 -0.65 5.25 -8.39
CA GLY A 77 0.04 6.04 -7.39
C GLY A 77 1.41 5.45 -7.07
N ASN A 78 2.38 6.30 -6.84
CA ASN A 78 3.73 5.90 -6.47
C ASN A 78 4.09 6.42 -5.08
N LYS A 79 3.13 6.99 -4.35
CA LYS A 79 3.29 7.45 -2.97
C LYS A 79 2.05 7.14 -2.14
N ILE A 80 2.28 6.75 -0.88
CA ILE A 80 1.27 6.53 0.15
C ILE A 80 1.72 7.32 1.37
N ILE A 81 0.82 8.12 1.93
CA ILE A 81 1.00 8.67 3.27
C ILE A 81 0.06 7.95 4.22
N ILE A 82 0.62 7.44 5.32
CA ILE A 82 -0.12 6.84 6.43
C ILE A 82 -0.08 7.84 7.57
N LYS A 83 -1.16 8.60 7.74
CA LYS A 83 -1.30 9.68 8.73
C LYS A 83 -2.02 9.20 9.99
N PHE A 84 -1.42 9.46 11.12
CA PHE A 84 -2.03 9.42 12.43
C PHE A 84 -2.52 10.83 12.82
N LYS A 85 -2.96 10.97 14.07
CA LYS A 85 -3.30 12.27 14.67
C LYS A 85 -2.07 13.21 14.70
N ASP A 86 -2.32 14.52 14.68
CA ASP A 86 -1.32 15.57 14.94
C ASP A 86 -0.15 15.61 13.93
N ASN A 87 -0.42 15.30 12.66
CA ASN A 87 0.57 15.21 11.57
C ASN A 87 1.68 14.17 11.77
N LEU A 88 1.51 13.23 12.69
CA LEU A 88 2.41 12.08 12.80
C LEU A 88 2.08 11.06 11.72
N GLY A 89 3.08 10.36 11.19
CA GLY A 89 2.82 9.32 10.22
C GLY A 89 4.05 8.80 9.49
N TYR A 90 3.78 8.19 8.35
CA TYR A 90 4.77 7.65 7.43
C TYR A 90 4.53 8.18 6.03
N ASP A 91 5.60 8.61 5.37
CA ASP A 91 5.60 9.08 3.99
C ASP A 91 6.41 8.10 3.15
N CYS A 92 5.70 7.30 2.36
CA CYS A 92 6.24 6.19 1.60
C CYS A 92 6.12 6.46 0.11
N ILE A 93 7.24 6.48 -0.62
CA ILE A 93 7.29 6.68 -2.07
C ILE A 93 8.05 5.54 -2.74
N VAL A 94 7.61 5.04 -3.89
CA VAL A 94 8.27 3.93 -4.58
C VAL A 94 9.68 4.32 -5.04
N ILE A 95 9.82 5.54 -5.58
CA ILE A 95 11.08 6.10 -6.04
C ILE A 95 11.22 7.52 -5.49
N GLY A 96 12.17 7.72 -4.57
CA GLY A 96 12.41 9.02 -3.95
C GLY A 96 12.97 8.89 -2.54
N ASP A 97 12.76 9.94 -1.74
CA ASP A 97 13.12 9.96 -0.33
C ASP A 97 12.16 9.11 0.50
N ASN A 98 12.65 8.00 1.04
CA ASN A 98 11.93 7.09 1.93
C ASN A 98 12.41 7.15 3.39
N THR A 99 13.09 8.23 3.79
CA THR A 99 13.61 8.35 5.17
C THR A 99 12.50 8.35 6.23
N LYS A 100 11.29 8.76 5.87
CA LYS A 100 10.09 8.73 6.72
C LYS A 100 9.12 7.58 6.41
N CYS A 101 9.56 6.58 5.63
CA CYS A 101 8.78 5.38 5.36
C CYS A 101 9.16 4.27 6.35
N PHE A 102 8.33 3.23 6.42
CA PHE A 102 8.71 1.96 7.04
C PHE A 102 9.96 1.40 6.36
N SER A 103 10.90 0.88 7.15
CA SER A 103 12.19 0.38 6.67
C SER A 103 12.43 -1.09 7.06
N GLY A 104 13.46 -1.68 6.45
CA GLY A 104 13.83 -3.08 6.68
C GLY A 104 12.68 -4.03 6.37
N ASP A 105 12.41 -4.94 7.30
CA ASP A 105 11.38 -5.96 7.17
C ASP A 105 9.94 -5.42 7.18
N ARG A 106 9.75 -4.14 7.51
CA ARG A 106 8.44 -3.45 7.51
C ARG A 106 8.18 -2.63 6.24
N ASN A 107 9.10 -2.63 5.27
CA ASN A 107 8.94 -1.86 4.04
C ASN A 107 7.62 -2.18 3.34
N LEU A 108 6.76 -1.18 3.21
CA LEU A 108 5.40 -1.29 2.69
C LEU A 108 5.35 -1.83 1.26
N PHE A 109 6.35 -1.51 0.43
CA PHE A 109 6.39 -1.91 -0.98
C PHE A 109 7.14 -3.23 -1.20
N ALA A 110 7.88 -3.70 -0.20
CA ALA A 110 8.45 -5.03 -0.25
C ALA A 110 7.30 -6.02 0.01
N GLY A 111 7.03 -6.92 -0.93
CA GLY A 111 6.17 -8.08 -0.71
C GLY A 111 6.80 -9.11 0.23
N SER A 112 7.51 -8.67 1.27
CA SER A 112 8.12 -9.55 2.27
C SER A 112 7.03 -10.08 3.19
N THR A 113 7.17 -11.34 3.60
CA THR A 113 6.24 -12.00 4.53
C THR A 113 6.27 -11.41 5.94
N ILE A 114 7.19 -10.48 6.21
CA ILE A 114 7.34 -9.84 7.53
C ILE A 114 6.62 -8.49 7.55
N ALA A 115 6.67 -7.71 6.47
CA ALA A 115 5.86 -6.50 6.35
C ALA A 115 4.38 -6.87 6.15
N TRP A 116 4.16 -7.87 5.30
CA TRP A 116 2.87 -8.39 4.94
C TRP A 116 2.72 -9.82 5.43
N GLN A 117 1.83 -10.04 6.38
CA GLN A 117 1.44 -11.40 6.71
C GLN A 117 0.71 -11.98 5.49
N GLN A 118 1.36 -12.94 4.82
CA GLN A 118 0.87 -13.54 3.58
C GLN A 118 0.30 -14.94 3.82
N ASP A 119 -0.91 -15.19 3.32
CA ASP A 119 -1.51 -16.52 3.20
C ASP A 119 -2.11 -16.69 1.78
N GLY A 120 -1.36 -17.38 0.92
CA GLY A 120 -1.66 -17.44 -0.52
C GLY A 120 -1.57 -16.05 -1.16
N ASN A 121 -2.68 -15.60 -1.74
CA ASN A 121 -2.82 -14.26 -2.32
C ASN A 121 -3.48 -13.25 -1.36
N ASN A 122 -3.66 -13.62 -0.08
CA ASN A 122 -4.13 -12.70 0.95
C ASN A 122 -2.92 -12.07 1.64
N TYR A 123 -2.89 -10.74 1.70
CA TYR A 123 -1.78 -9.96 2.24
C TYR A 123 -2.31 -9.00 3.30
N THR A 124 -1.86 -9.15 4.54
CA THR A 124 -2.26 -8.27 5.64
C THR A 124 -1.08 -7.40 6.09
N PHE A 125 -1.24 -6.08 6.04
CA PHE A 125 -0.33 -5.13 6.67
C PHE A 125 -0.97 -4.60 7.93
N THR A 126 -0.35 -4.86 9.09
CA THR A 126 -0.85 -4.41 10.38
C THR A 126 -0.10 -3.18 10.85
N ILE A 127 -0.85 -2.13 11.21
CA ILE A 127 -0.41 -1.00 12.02
C ILE A 127 -0.72 -1.31 13.48
N THR A 128 0.29 -1.15 14.32
CA THR A 128 0.25 -1.36 15.77
C THR A 128 0.39 -0.04 16.53
N GLN A 129 0.17 -0.08 17.84
CA GLN A 129 0.48 1.07 18.69
C GLN A 129 1.98 1.44 18.66
N GLN A 130 2.88 0.47 18.48
CA GLN A 130 4.30 0.73 18.37
C GLN A 130 4.65 1.54 17.10
N ASP A 131 3.92 1.34 16.00
CA ASP A 131 4.11 2.17 14.80
C ASP A 131 3.67 3.61 15.05
N PHE A 132 2.60 3.83 15.82
CA PHE A 132 2.22 5.18 16.26
C PHE A 132 3.31 5.82 17.12
N ASP A 133 3.85 5.09 18.10
CA ASP A 133 4.85 5.61 19.03
C ASP A 133 6.20 5.93 18.34
N ASN A 134 6.45 5.34 17.16
CA ASN A 134 7.66 5.56 16.35
C ASN A 134 7.41 6.39 15.07
N ALA A 135 6.23 7.01 14.96
CA ALA A 135 5.86 7.77 13.78
C ALA A 135 6.72 9.04 13.62
N PHE A 136 6.84 9.51 12.38
CA PHE A 136 7.58 10.72 12.05
C PHE A 136 6.65 11.94 12.02
N ASP A 137 7.17 13.12 12.36
CA ASP A 137 6.51 14.37 12.03
C ASP A 137 6.45 14.55 10.51
N LEU A 138 5.24 14.59 9.97
CA LEU A 138 4.99 14.88 8.55
C LEU A 138 4.86 16.39 8.34
N PRO A 139 5.32 16.91 7.19
CA PRO A 139 5.23 18.32 6.85
C PRO A 139 3.79 18.81 6.64
#